data_AF-A0A4Q5S570-F1
#
_entry.id   AF-A0A4Q5S570-F1
#
_cell.length_a   1.000
_cell.length_b   1.000
_cell.length_c   1.000
_cell.angle_alpha   90.00
_cell.angle_beta   90.00
_cell.angle_gamma   90.00
#
_symmetry.space_group_name_H-M   'P 1'
#
loop_
_entity.id
_entity.type
_entity.pdbx_description
1 polymer ?
#
loop_
_entity_poly.entity_id
_entity_poly.type
_entity_poly.pdbx_seq_one_letter_code
_entity_poly.pdbx_strand_id
1 'polypeptide(L)'
;MSAVSKPVRSFIDETGADKIISEIEAGIRAQNNGIRPHYSDLIQNIDGQELEYVNYVQEGGGVLGIGLIGYTYALEKMGFRFARLAGTSAGAVTTIMLAAVDKKNYPDEKLELQSEIMLRELLRYDLWQLVDGHWLAKRLIRIFINYRFGTRLLKILIGAAIVIPVIYALYQVIRHFANKSGQWVSTTFFDHAFSAVALLSLATLVILISIFFYFRVRFSRAGFGVNTGKNFHAWITGILARNNVHTMDDLRKVMQSRLDGLEMRPGRAAMKIPGDDLVIPSPLLTLVASDITAQTKVEFPLMSKHYWSEPEKVNPADFVRASMSIPLFFEPFRVSVPDVVQQHSKLQQRRFESVLVQWQLTSAND
;
A
#
# COMPACT_ATOMS: atom_id res chain seq x y z
N MET A 1 -2.61 -7.43 25.53
CA MET A 1 -1.30 -8.06 25.75
C MET A 1 -0.29 -7.24 24.97
N SER A 2 0.57 -6.48 25.65
CA SER A 2 1.68 -5.78 25.00
C SER A 2 2.63 -6.86 24.49
N ALA A 3 2.68 -7.07 23.18
CA ALA A 3 3.67 -7.93 22.56
C ALA A 3 5.04 -7.36 22.94
N VAL A 4 5.81 -8.10 23.73
CA VAL A 4 7.25 -7.90 23.82
C VAL A 4 7.74 -8.11 22.40
N SER A 5 8.03 -7.03 21.67
CA SER A 5 8.42 -7.11 20.27
C SER A 5 9.68 -7.95 20.18
N LYS A 6 9.63 -9.09 19.48
CA LYS A 6 10.83 -9.90 19.21
C LYS A 6 11.91 -9.00 18.62
N PRO A 7 13.18 -9.14 19.03
CA PRO A 7 14.29 -8.47 18.36
C PRO A 7 14.29 -8.78 16.86
N VAL A 8 14.61 -7.78 16.04
CA VAL A 8 14.68 -7.89 14.57
C VAL A 8 15.60 -9.02 14.16
N ARG A 9 16.76 -9.14 14.81
CA ARG A 9 17.72 -10.20 14.53
C ARG A 9 17.13 -11.60 14.75
N SER A 10 16.40 -11.79 15.86
CA SER A 10 15.72 -13.05 16.15
C SER A 10 14.69 -13.40 15.08
N PHE A 11 13.95 -12.42 14.56
CA PHE A 11 13.00 -12.64 13.48
C PHE A 11 13.72 -13.07 12.19
N ILE A 12 14.81 -12.39 11.81
CA ILE A 12 15.60 -12.74 10.62
C ILE A 12 16.17 -14.15 10.74
N ASP A 13 16.73 -14.50 11.89
CA ASP A 13 17.29 -15.84 12.16
C ASP A 13 16.23 -16.93 12.02
N GLU A 14 15.02 -16.72 12.56
CA GLU A 14 13.89 -17.65 12.44
C GLU A 14 13.42 -17.85 10.99
N THR A 15 13.53 -16.83 10.14
CA THR A 15 13.15 -16.93 8.72
C THR A 15 14.17 -17.70 7.87
N GLY A 16 15.42 -17.82 8.34
CA GLY A 16 16.51 -18.40 7.55
C GLY A 16 16.94 -17.54 6.36
N ALA A 17 16.56 -16.26 6.32
CA ALA A 17 16.84 -15.37 5.19
C ALA A 17 18.34 -15.26 4.86
N ASP A 18 19.20 -15.17 5.87
CA ASP A 18 20.66 -15.08 5.67
C ASP A 18 21.22 -16.31 4.95
N LYS A 19 20.73 -17.51 5.30
CA LYS A 19 21.16 -18.75 4.64
C LYS A 19 20.77 -18.75 3.16
N ILE A 20 19.53 -18.34 2.86
CA ILE A 20 19.03 -18.23 1.48
C ILE A 20 19.88 -17.24 0.67
N ILE A 21 20.20 -16.08 1.25
CA ILE A 21 21.03 -15.06 0.58
C ILE A 21 22.44 -15.59 0.32
N SER A 22 23.06 -16.28 1.29
CA SER A 22 24.37 -16.89 1.10
C SER A 22 24.37 -17.97 0.01
N GLU A 23 23.30 -18.78 -0.08
CA GLU A 23 23.15 -19.77 -1.16
C GLU A 23 22.98 -19.11 -2.53
N ILE A 24 22.21 -18.02 -2.62
CA ILE A 24 22.06 -17.23 -3.86
C ILE A 24 23.40 -16.62 -4.27
N GLU A 25 24.13 -16.00 -3.34
CA GLU A 25 25.43 -15.40 -3.64
C GLU A 25 26.44 -16.46 -4.10
N ALA A 26 26.48 -17.62 -3.44
CA ALA A 26 27.33 -18.73 -3.86
C ALA A 26 26.96 -19.24 -5.26
N GLY A 27 25.66 -19.36 -5.57
CA GLY A 27 25.17 -19.75 -6.89
C GLY A 27 25.58 -18.77 -7.99
N ILE A 28 25.42 -17.46 -7.74
CA ILE A 28 25.82 -16.40 -8.70
C ILE A 28 27.32 -16.45 -8.96
N ARG A 29 28.14 -16.61 -7.92
CA ARG A 29 29.60 -16.74 -8.06
C ARG A 29 29.97 -18.00 -8.83
N ALA A 30 29.34 -19.14 -8.53
CA ALA A 30 29.59 -20.39 -9.23
C ALA A 30 29.31 -20.30 -10.74
N GLN A 31 28.29 -19.53 -11.14
CA GLN A 31 27.96 -19.29 -12.54
C GLN A 31 28.91 -18.31 -13.25
N ASN A 32 29.69 -17.53 -12.51
CA ASN A 32 30.54 -16.47 -13.04
C ASN A 32 32.00 -16.61 -12.58
N ASN A 33 32.56 -17.82 -12.71
CA ASN A 33 33.97 -18.15 -12.44
C ASN A 33 34.44 -17.76 -11.02
N GLY A 34 33.57 -17.86 -10.02
CA GLY A 34 33.84 -17.49 -8.63
C GLY A 34 33.73 -15.98 -8.35
N ILE A 35 33.53 -15.16 -9.38
CA ILE A 35 33.47 -13.71 -9.28
C ILE A 35 32.00 -13.29 -9.28
N ARG A 36 31.65 -12.31 -8.46
CA ARG A 36 30.32 -11.73 -8.53
C ARG A 36 30.22 -10.81 -9.75
N PRO A 37 29.17 -10.91 -10.59
CA PRO A 37 28.95 -9.98 -11.70
C PRO A 37 28.84 -8.54 -11.20
N HIS A 38 29.30 -7.60 -12.01
CA HIS A 38 29.08 -6.18 -11.78
C HIS A 38 27.74 -5.75 -12.37
N TYR A 39 26.94 -5.06 -11.57
CA TYR A 39 25.60 -4.60 -11.93
C TYR A 39 25.53 -3.06 -11.97
N SER A 40 26.53 -2.37 -11.40
CA SER A 40 26.65 -0.92 -11.50
C SER A 40 28.09 -0.47 -11.73
N ASP A 41 28.21 0.61 -12.51
CA ASP A 41 29.44 1.40 -12.67
C ASP A 41 29.59 2.45 -11.57
N LEU A 42 28.53 2.74 -10.80
CA LEU A 42 28.57 3.63 -9.65
C LEU A 42 28.77 2.79 -8.38
N ILE A 43 29.89 3.02 -7.72
CA ILE A 43 30.33 2.24 -6.57
C ILE A 43 30.73 3.14 -5.40
N GLN A 44 30.82 2.53 -4.22
CA GLN A 44 31.45 3.12 -3.06
C GLN A 44 32.16 2.03 -2.26
N ASN A 45 33.38 2.30 -1.80
CA ASN A 45 34.12 1.38 -0.94
C ASN A 45 33.97 1.81 0.52
N ILE A 46 33.25 1.02 1.32
CA ILE A 46 33.06 1.26 2.75
C ILE A 46 33.61 0.05 3.51
N ASP A 47 34.56 0.27 4.43
CA ASP A 47 35.14 -0.77 5.28
C ASP A 47 35.68 -2.00 4.52
N GLY A 48 36.21 -1.78 3.31
CA GLY A 48 36.74 -2.83 2.44
C GLY A 48 35.67 -3.62 1.67
N GLN A 49 34.40 -3.24 1.77
CA GLN A 49 33.30 -3.77 0.97
C GLN A 49 32.95 -2.80 -0.17
N GLU A 50 32.97 -3.30 -1.40
CA GLU A 50 32.44 -2.57 -2.56
C GLU A 50 30.90 -2.64 -2.53
N LEU A 51 30.27 -1.46 -2.50
CA LEU A 51 28.83 -1.28 -2.58
C LEU A 51 28.46 -0.75 -3.97
N GLU A 52 27.43 -1.33 -4.58
CA GLU A 52 26.98 -1.00 -5.93
C GLU A 52 25.69 -0.19 -5.89
N TYR A 53 25.68 1.00 -6.50
CA TYR A 53 24.52 1.90 -6.48
C TYR A 53 23.62 1.67 -7.69
N VAL A 54 22.37 1.30 -7.44
CA VAL A 54 21.36 1.02 -8.48
C VAL A 54 20.13 1.90 -8.31
N ASN A 55 19.32 2.00 -9.36
CA ASN A 55 17.98 2.56 -9.25
C ASN A 55 17.01 1.45 -8.82
N TYR A 56 16.15 1.74 -7.84
CA TYR A 56 15.26 0.73 -7.27
C TYR A 56 13.80 1.18 -7.31
N VAL A 57 12.98 0.35 -7.97
CA VAL A 57 11.56 0.58 -8.21
C VAL A 57 10.75 -0.47 -7.48
N GLN A 58 9.83 -0.04 -6.62
CA GLN A 58 9.02 -0.89 -5.76
C GLN A 58 7.55 -0.78 -6.16
N GLU A 59 7.05 -1.82 -6.82
CA GLU A 59 5.64 -1.94 -7.18
C GLU A 59 4.78 -2.22 -5.93
N GLY A 60 3.57 -1.64 -5.90
CA GLY A 60 2.57 -1.95 -4.90
C GLY A 60 1.82 -3.25 -5.21
N GLY A 61 1.60 -4.08 -4.18
CA GLY A 61 0.90 -5.37 -4.32
C GLY A 61 -0.07 -5.69 -3.17
N GLY A 62 -0.50 -4.70 -2.39
CA GLY A 62 -1.40 -4.90 -1.23
C GLY A 62 -0.66 -5.25 0.08
N VAL A 63 -1.25 -6.12 0.91
CA VAL A 63 -0.79 -6.46 2.28
C VAL A 63 0.58 -7.18 2.30
N LEU A 64 1.11 -7.56 1.13
CA LEU A 64 2.41 -8.22 0.97
C LEU A 64 3.63 -7.26 1.07
N GLY A 65 3.46 -6.04 1.60
CA GLY A 65 4.54 -5.06 1.78
C GLY A 65 5.74 -5.59 2.59
N ILE A 66 5.55 -6.61 3.42
CA ILE A 66 6.63 -7.33 4.13
C ILE A 66 7.61 -7.98 3.15
N GLY A 67 7.11 -8.52 2.03
CA GLY A 67 7.94 -9.14 1.01
C GLY A 67 8.91 -8.16 0.34
N LEU A 68 8.48 -6.89 0.15
CA LEU A 68 9.34 -5.84 -0.39
C LEU A 68 10.49 -5.51 0.57
N ILE A 69 10.24 -5.51 1.88
CA ILE A 69 11.29 -5.33 2.90
C ILE A 69 12.28 -6.49 2.83
N GLY A 70 11.80 -7.73 2.73
CA GLY A 70 12.66 -8.92 2.59
C GLY A 70 13.52 -8.88 1.31
N TYR A 71 12.96 -8.43 0.19
CA TYR A 71 13.73 -8.24 -1.05
C TYR A 71 14.77 -7.13 -0.92
N THR A 72 14.41 -6.01 -0.29
CA THR A 72 15.36 -4.91 0.02
C THR A 72 16.49 -5.41 0.91
N TYR A 73 16.19 -6.23 1.92
CA TYR A 73 17.19 -6.86 2.79
C TYR A 73 18.16 -7.75 1.99
N ALA A 74 17.65 -8.58 1.09
CA ALA A 74 18.49 -9.39 0.22
C ALA A 74 19.42 -8.54 -0.65
N LEU A 75 18.91 -7.47 -1.26
CA LEU A 75 19.72 -6.54 -2.05
C LEU A 75 20.80 -5.86 -1.20
N GLU A 76 20.45 -5.33 -0.02
CA GLU A 76 21.41 -4.64 0.85
C GLU A 76 22.50 -5.58 1.37
N LYS A 77 22.15 -6.84 1.69
CA LYS A 77 23.10 -7.89 2.08
C LYS A 77 24.02 -8.28 0.93
N MET A 78 23.48 -8.30 -0.28
CA MET A 78 24.26 -8.40 -1.51
C MET A 78 24.91 -7.06 -1.87
N GLY A 79 25.22 -6.14 -0.94
CA GLY A 79 26.03 -4.94 -1.22
C GLY A 79 25.40 -3.92 -2.17
N PHE A 80 24.12 -4.03 -2.52
CA PHE A 80 23.44 -3.00 -3.29
C PHE A 80 23.06 -1.82 -2.40
N ARG A 81 23.20 -0.61 -2.93
CA ARG A 81 22.68 0.65 -2.38
C ARG A 81 21.91 1.38 -3.47
N PHE A 82 21.17 2.42 -3.10
CA PHE A 82 20.11 2.95 -3.96
C PHE A 82 20.34 4.42 -4.31
N ALA A 83 20.57 4.69 -5.59
CA ALA A 83 20.79 6.03 -6.13
C ALA A 83 19.48 6.79 -6.35
N ARG A 84 18.52 6.14 -7.01
CA ARG A 84 17.15 6.63 -7.17
C ARG A 84 16.16 5.60 -6.68
N LEU A 85 15.08 6.11 -6.11
CA LEU A 85 14.04 5.33 -5.47
C LEU A 85 12.69 5.67 -6.11
N ALA A 86 11.93 4.65 -6.49
CA ALA A 86 10.55 4.84 -6.93
C ALA A 86 9.62 3.84 -6.26
N GLY A 87 8.40 4.26 -5.95
CA GLY A 87 7.45 3.44 -5.20
C GLY A 87 5.99 3.74 -5.52
N THR A 88 5.15 2.71 -5.50
CA THR A 88 3.71 2.84 -5.71
C THR A 88 2.94 2.10 -4.60
N SER A 89 1.90 2.73 -4.03
CA SER A 89 1.07 2.14 -2.96
C SER A 89 1.92 1.55 -1.81
N ALA A 90 1.83 0.25 -1.52
CA ALA A 90 2.66 -0.40 -0.51
C ALA A 90 4.18 -0.22 -0.75
N GLY A 91 4.60 -0.15 -2.02
CA GLY A 91 5.99 0.16 -2.38
C GLY A 91 6.37 1.61 -2.09
N ALA A 92 5.43 2.55 -2.06
CA ALA A 92 5.72 3.94 -1.66
C ALA A 92 6.09 4.03 -0.17
N VAL A 93 5.53 3.16 0.66
CA VAL A 93 5.87 3.05 2.09
C VAL A 93 7.31 2.58 2.27
N THR A 94 7.68 1.48 1.63
CA THR A 94 9.03 0.96 1.75
C THR A 94 10.04 1.92 1.14
N THR A 95 9.70 2.54 0.00
CA THR A 95 10.53 3.55 -0.68
C THR A 95 10.77 4.78 0.20
N ILE A 96 9.74 5.32 0.87
CA ILE A 96 9.93 6.50 1.72
C ILE A 96 10.74 6.18 2.97
N MET A 97 10.53 5.01 3.58
CA MET A 97 11.31 4.59 4.73
C MET A 97 12.77 4.41 4.32
N LEU A 98 13.03 3.67 3.25
CA LEU A 98 14.37 3.44 2.70
C LEU A 98 15.09 4.75 2.39
N ALA A 99 14.37 5.76 1.88
CA ALA A 99 14.91 7.09 1.60
C ALA A 99 15.29 7.89 2.85
N ALA A 100 14.62 7.67 3.98
CA ALA A 100 14.70 8.53 5.16
C ALA A 100 15.44 7.92 6.36
N VAL A 101 15.29 6.61 6.61
CA VAL A 101 15.75 6.00 7.87
C VAL A 101 17.27 5.92 7.96
N ASP A 102 17.82 6.18 9.14
CA ASP A 102 19.25 6.14 9.42
C ASP A 102 19.48 5.48 10.79
N LYS A 103 20.37 4.47 10.84
CA LYS A 103 20.65 3.65 12.04
C LYS A 103 21.04 4.48 13.27
N LYS A 104 21.63 5.67 13.08
CA LYS A 104 21.99 6.57 14.20
C LYS A 104 20.79 7.01 15.05
N ASN A 105 19.58 7.01 14.46
CA ASN A 105 18.35 7.40 15.14
C ASN A 105 17.64 6.21 15.83
N TYR A 106 18.28 5.04 15.85
CA TYR A 106 17.73 3.78 16.37
C TYR A 106 18.72 3.06 17.31
N PRO A 107 19.24 3.71 18.38
CA PRO A 107 20.33 3.19 19.20
C PRO A 107 19.95 2.01 20.10
N ASP A 108 18.65 1.73 20.27
CA ASP A 108 18.14 0.67 21.14
C ASP A 108 18.35 -0.75 20.58
N GLU A 109 18.74 -0.87 19.32
CA GLU A 109 18.96 -2.15 18.66
C GLU A 109 20.13 -2.03 17.67
N LYS A 110 20.99 -3.06 17.61
CA LYS A 110 22.10 -3.08 16.65
C LYS A 110 21.56 -3.40 15.26
N LEU A 111 21.28 -2.36 14.49
CA LEU A 111 20.76 -2.43 13.12
C LEU A 111 21.83 -1.91 12.16
N GLU A 112 22.22 -2.72 11.18
CA GLU A 112 23.25 -2.36 10.21
C GLU A 112 22.66 -1.84 8.90
N LEU A 113 21.49 -2.36 8.50
CA LEU A 113 20.87 -2.07 7.20
C LEU A 113 19.57 -1.26 7.35
N GLN A 114 19.23 -0.47 6.33
CA GLN A 114 17.98 0.29 6.33
C GLN A 114 16.75 -0.63 6.34
N SER A 115 16.81 -1.77 5.64
CA SER A 115 15.75 -2.79 5.64
C SER A 115 15.51 -3.41 7.03
N GLU A 116 16.54 -3.52 7.88
CA GLU A 116 16.38 -3.98 9.27
C GLU A 116 15.60 -2.95 10.10
N ILE A 117 15.87 -1.65 9.89
CA ILE A 117 15.11 -0.55 10.52
C ILE A 117 13.66 -0.55 10.04
N MET A 118 13.43 -0.74 8.73
CA MET A 118 12.09 -0.85 8.16
C MET A 118 11.32 -2.04 8.76
N LEU A 119 11.98 -3.19 8.86
CA LEU A 119 11.41 -4.38 9.50
C LEU A 119 11.07 -4.12 10.96
N ARG A 120 11.94 -3.43 11.70
CA ARG A 120 11.68 -3.02 13.09
C ARG A 120 10.41 -2.18 13.21
N GLU A 121 10.27 -1.14 12.40
CA GLU A 121 9.10 -0.26 12.43
C GLU A 121 7.82 -1.02 12.13
N LEU A 122 7.88 -1.99 11.22
CA LEU A 122 6.77 -2.87 10.90
C LEU A 122 6.43 -3.83 12.05
N LEU A 123 7.42 -4.51 12.64
CA LEU A 123 7.21 -5.49 13.72
C LEU A 123 6.67 -4.84 15.00
N ARG A 124 7.01 -3.57 15.24
CA ARG A 124 6.54 -2.81 16.41
C ARG A 124 5.20 -2.11 16.17
N TYR A 125 4.73 -2.05 14.92
CA TYR A 125 3.46 -1.40 14.58
C TYR A 125 2.32 -2.42 14.49
N ASP A 126 1.26 -2.20 15.28
CA ASP A 126 0.05 -3.00 15.18
C ASP A 126 -0.71 -2.63 13.91
N LEU A 127 -0.68 -3.50 12.90
CA LEU A 127 -1.37 -3.28 11.61
C LEU A 127 -2.88 -3.05 11.77
N TRP A 128 -3.51 -3.46 12.87
CA TRP A 128 -4.91 -3.13 13.15
C TRP A 128 -5.14 -1.63 13.38
N GLN A 129 -4.10 -0.87 13.72
CA GLN A 129 -4.17 0.58 13.82
C GLN A 129 -4.41 1.26 12.47
N LEU A 130 -4.07 0.60 11.34
CA LEU A 130 -4.42 1.07 9.99
C LEU A 130 -5.92 1.06 9.74
N VAL A 131 -6.65 0.21 10.48
CA VAL A 131 -8.12 0.17 10.43
C VAL A 131 -8.65 1.23 11.39
N ASP A 132 -8.61 2.49 10.97
CA ASP A 132 -9.03 3.65 11.74
C ASP A 132 -10.46 4.13 11.44
N GLY A 133 -11.22 3.33 10.69
CA GLY A 133 -12.64 3.54 10.43
C GLY A 133 -13.55 3.39 11.64
N HIS A 134 -14.84 3.64 11.43
CA HIS A 134 -15.89 3.54 12.45
C HIS A 134 -15.91 2.13 13.11
N TRP A 135 -16.26 2.05 14.41
CA TRP A 135 -16.21 0.80 15.19
C TRP A 135 -16.94 -0.39 14.53
N LEU A 136 -18.09 -0.12 13.90
CA LEU A 136 -18.85 -1.13 13.16
C LEU A 136 -18.08 -1.68 11.95
N ALA A 137 -17.34 -0.83 11.23
CA ALA A 137 -16.51 -1.24 10.11
C ALA A 137 -15.33 -2.10 10.58
N LYS A 138 -14.70 -1.75 11.73
CA LYS A 138 -13.66 -2.59 12.35
C LYS A 138 -14.18 -3.98 12.69
N ARG A 139 -15.42 -4.07 13.23
CA ARG A 139 -16.07 -5.35 13.56
C ARG A 139 -16.34 -6.19 12.32
N LEU A 140 -16.81 -5.57 11.24
CA LEU A 140 -17.03 -6.27 9.96
C LEU A 140 -15.71 -6.75 9.36
N ILE A 141 -14.67 -5.91 9.31
CA ILE A 141 -13.35 -6.30 8.80
C ILE A 141 -12.79 -7.50 9.58
N ARG A 142 -12.94 -7.52 10.91
CA ARG A 142 -12.53 -8.69 11.72
C ARG A 142 -13.29 -9.97 11.37
N ILE A 143 -14.59 -9.87 11.08
CA ILE A 143 -15.41 -11.02 10.65
C ILE A 143 -14.97 -11.50 9.25
N PHE A 144 -14.64 -10.58 8.34
CA PHE A 144 -14.22 -10.88 6.97
C PHE A 144 -12.78 -11.40 6.84
N ILE A 145 -11.85 -10.97 7.70
CA ILE A 145 -10.45 -11.44 7.69
C ILE A 145 -10.34 -12.92 8.10
N ASN A 146 -11.30 -13.46 8.86
CA ASN A 146 -11.51 -14.91 8.97
C ASN A 146 -12.16 -15.44 7.67
N TYR A 147 -11.44 -15.29 6.56
CA TYR A 147 -11.89 -15.31 5.17
C TYR A 147 -12.73 -16.54 4.81
N ARG A 148 -12.38 -17.70 5.39
CA ARG A 148 -13.09 -18.97 5.13
C ARG A 148 -14.38 -19.13 5.94
N PHE A 149 -14.47 -18.55 7.13
CA PHE A 149 -15.65 -18.63 7.98
C PHE A 149 -16.66 -17.52 7.65
N GLY A 150 -16.19 -16.27 7.56
CA GLY A 150 -17.05 -15.10 7.36
C GLY A 150 -17.83 -15.13 6.04
N THR A 151 -17.15 -15.47 4.93
CA THR A 151 -17.80 -15.50 3.60
C THR A 151 -18.77 -16.67 3.45
N ARG A 152 -18.47 -17.84 4.04
CA ARG A 152 -19.39 -18.99 4.06
C ARG A 152 -20.61 -18.72 4.90
N LEU A 153 -20.42 -18.21 6.12
CA LEU A 153 -21.52 -17.85 7.01
C LEU A 153 -22.44 -16.81 6.36
N LEU A 154 -21.87 -15.76 5.76
CA LEU A 154 -22.65 -14.72 5.09
C LEU A 154 -23.46 -15.27 3.91
N LYS A 155 -22.87 -16.14 3.07
CA LYS A 155 -23.59 -16.79 1.97
C LYS A 155 -24.73 -17.68 2.47
N ILE A 156 -24.51 -18.43 3.55
CA ILE A 156 -25.53 -19.26 4.18
C ILE A 156 -26.66 -18.38 4.74
N LEU A 157 -26.32 -17.30 5.45
CA LEU A 157 -27.31 -16.38 6.01
C LEU A 157 -28.15 -15.69 4.94
N ILE A 158 -27.53 -15.17 3.87
CA ILE A 158 -28.24 -14.55 2.75
C ILE A 158 -29.11 -15.60 2.03
N GLY A 159 -28.55 -16.78 1.75
CA GLY A 159 -29.28 -17.88 1.13
C GLY A 159 -30.50 -18.30 1.95
N ALA A 160 -30.32 -18.53 3.25
CA ALA A 160 -31.40 -18.87 4.17
C ALA A 160 -32.45 -17.75 4.25
N ALA A 161 -32.03 -16.49 4.32
CA ALA A 161 -32.90 -15.33 4.38
C ALA A 161 -33.78 -15.13 3.13
N ILE A 162 -33.37 -15.65 1.97
CA ILE A 162 -34.14 -15.60 0.71
C ILE A 162 -34.96 -16.89 0.52
N VAL A 163 -34.34 -18.05 0.74
CA VAL A 163 -34.93 -19.36 0.42
C VAL A 163 -36.01 -19.76 1.43
N ILE A 164 -35.81 -19.54 2.73
CA ILE A 164 -36.77 -19.96 3.76
C ILE A 164 -38.14 -19.28 3.58
N PRO A 165 -38.24 -17.96 3.35
CA PRO A 165 -39.54 -17.32 3.08
C PRO A 165 -40.23 -17.85 1.82
N VAL A 166 -39.47 -18.15 0.76
CA VAL A 166 -40.01 -18.71 -0.49
C VAL A 166 -40.56 -20.13 -0.28
N ILE A 167 -39.80 -20.98 0.42
CA ILE A 167 -40.27 -22.33 0.77
C ILE A 167 -41.51 -22.24 1.67
N TYR A 168 -41.54 -21.32 2.63
CA TYR A 168 -42.70 -21.10 3.48
C TYR A 168 -43.93 -20.64 2.67
N ALA A 169 -43.75 -19.71 1.73
CA ALA A 169 -44.84 -19.29 0.84
C ALA A 169 -45.37 -20.46 -0.01
N LEU A 170 -44.49 -21.29 -0.56
CA LEU A 170 -44.88 -22.48 -1.33
C LEU A 170 -45.62 -23.51 -0.46
N TYR A 171 -45.13 -23.75 0.76
CA TYR A 171 -45.78 -24.59 1.75
C TYR A 171 -47.21 -24.13 2.03
N GLN A 172 -47.42 -22.83 2.20
CA GLN A 172 -48.76 -22.26 2.42
C GLN A 172 -49.69 -22.44 1.21
N VAL A 173 -49.17 -22.34 -0.02
CA VAL A 173 -49.94 -22.61 -1.24
C VAL A 173 -50.36 -24.07 -1.31
N ILE A 174 -49.43 -25.01 -1.13
CA ILE A 174 -49.71 -26.46 -1.15
C ILE A 174 -50.75 -26.81 -0.10
N ARG A 175 -50.58 -26.30 1.12
CA ARG A 175 -51.54 -26.47 2.22
C ARG A 175 -52.93 -25.96 1.85
N HIS A 176 -53.03 -24.78 1.22
CA HIS A 176 -54.34 -24.23 0.81
C HIS A 176 -55.09 -25.17 -0.12
N PHE A 177 -54.41 -25.74 -1.12
CA PHE A 177 -55.02 -26.67 -2.07
C PHE A 177 -55.33 -28.03 -1.46
N ALA A 178 -54.50 -28.51 -0.56
CA ALA A 178 -54.65 -29.84 -0.01
C ALA A 178 -55.59 -29.90 1.22
N ASN A 179 -55.82 -28.76 1.89
CA ASN A 179 -56.96 -28.59 2.79
C ASN A 179 -58.30 -28.64 2.04
N LYS A 180 -58.36 -28.16 0.78
CA LYS A 180 -59.57 -28.28 -0.06
C LYS A 180 -59.87 -29.72 -0.47
N SER A 181 -58.87 -30.60 -0.56
CA SER A 181 -59.05 -32.02 -0.87
C SER A 181 -59.32 -32.92 0.35
N GLY A 182 -59.38 -32.34 1.57
CA GLY A 182 -59.71 -33.07 2.81
C GLY A 182 -58.64 -34.04 3.31
N GLN A 183 -57.43 -34.00 2.75
CA GLN A 183 -56.37 -34.98 3.03
C GLN A 183 -55.33 -34.54 4.09
N TRP A 184 -55.42 -33.31 4.61
CA TRP A 184 -54.40 -32.76 5.52
C TRP A 184 -54.75 -32.90 7.00
N VAL A 185 -53.84 -33.51 7.76
CA VAL A 185 -53.90 -33.60 9.23
C VAL A 185 -53.08 -32.45 9.81
N SER A 186 -53.74 -31.50 10.49
CA SER A 186 -53.05 -30.33 11.04
C SER A 186 -52.14 -30.73 12.19
N THR A 187 -50.86 -30.35 12.12
CA THR A 187 -49.97 -30.34 13.28
C THR A 187 -49.64 -28.89 13.61
N THR A 188 -50.55 -28.23 14.34
CA THR A 188 -50.49 -26.80 14.67
C THR A 188 -49.14 -26.36 15.25
N PHE A 189 -48.43 -27.24 15.96
CA PHE A 189 -47.08 -26.96 16.44
C PHE A 189 -46.06 -26.68 15.31
N PHE A 190 -46.01 -27.51 14.27
CA PHE A 190 -45.04 -27.37 13.17
C PHE A 190 -45.33 -26.13 12.32
N ASP A 191 -46.60 -25.77 12.16
CA ASP A 191 -47.01 -24.55 11.47
C ASP A 191 -46.51 -23.28 12.18
N HIS A 192 -46.69 -23.21 13.51
CA HIS A 192 -46.18 -22.09 14.30
C HIS A 192 -44.65 -22.04 14.31
N ALA A 193 -43.99 -23.20 14.39
CA ALA A 193 -42.54 -23.26 14.33
C ALA A 193 -42.00 -22.79 12.97
N PHE A 194 -42.60 -23.24 11.86
CA PHE A 194 -42.12 -22.88 10.53
C PHE A 194 -42.38 -21.42 10.18
N SER A 195 -43.55 -20.88 10.58
CA SER A 195 -43.84 -19.45 10.45
C SER A 195 -42.90 -18.56 11.28
N ALA A 196 -42.54 -18.97 12.50
CA ALA A 196 -41.55 -18.25 13.31
C ALA A 196 -40.17 -18.22 12.63
N VAL A 197 -39.72 -19.35 12.07
CA VAL A 197 -38.45 -19.43 11.32
C VAL A 197 -38.49 -18.57 10.05
N ALA A 198 -39.61 -18.56 9.33
CA ALA A 198 -39.81 -17.69 8.16
C ALA A 198 -39.76 -16.20 8.55
N LEU A 199 -40.41 -15.81 9.65
CA LEU A 199 -40.35 -14.43 10.15
C LEU A 199 -38.95 -14.00 10.59
N LEU A 200 -38.23 -14.87 11.30
CA LEU A 200 -36.84 -14.60 11.70
C LEU A 200 -35.90 -14.44 10.51
N SER A 201 -36.07 -15.27 9.47
CA SER A 201 -35.29 -15.17 8.23
C SER A 201 -35.60 -13.90 7.44
N LEU A 202 -36.87 -13.47 7.38
CA LEU A 202 -37.27 -12.19 6.79
C LEU A 202 -36.73 -11.00 7.58
N ALA A 203 -36.80 -11.04 8.92
CA ALA A 203 -36.23 -10.01 9.78
C ALA A 203 -34.70 -9.90 9.57
N THR A 204 -34.02 -11.04 9.44
CA THR A 204 -32.59 -11.10 9.10
C THR A 204 -32.33 -10.45 7.74
N LEU A 205 -33.16 -10.72 6.72
CA LEU A 205 -33.05 -10.10 5.40
C LEU A 205 -33.18 -8.57 5.49
N VAL A 206 -34.18 -8.08 6.22
CA VAL A 206 -34.41 -6.64 6.42
C VAL A 206 -33.23 -5.99 7.14
N ILE A 207 -32.67 -6.65 8.15
CA ILE A 207 -31.47 -6.18 8.86
C ILE A 207 -30.28 -6.11 7.88
N LEU A 208 -30.05 -7.14 7.07
CA LEU A 208 -28.97 -7.17 6.08
C LEU A 208 -29.14 -6.07 5.03
N ILE A 209 -30.35 -5.86 4.52
CA ILE A 209 -30.68 -4.78 3.58
C ILE A 209 -30.46 -3.41 4.24
N SER A 210 -30.93 -3.23 5.47
CA SER A 210 -30.78 -1.98 6.22
C SER A 210 -29.31 -1.65 6.48
N ILE A 211 -28.51 -2.66 6.87
CA ILE A 211 -27.06 -2.55 7.00
C ILE A 211 -26.44 -2.17 5.65
N PHE A 212 -26.81 -2.84 4.56
CA PHE A 212 -26.31 -2.55 3.22
C PHE A 212 -26.63 -1.11 2.79
N PHE A 213 -27.87 -0.64 2.95
CA PHE A 213 -28.26 0.73 2.61
C PHE A 213 -27.59 1.77 3.51
N TYR A 214 -27.51 1.52 4.83
CA TYR A 214 -26.78 2.37 5.76
C TYR A 214 -25.31 2.52 5.32
N PHE A 215 -24.64 1.40 5.01
CA PHE A 215 -23.27 1.43 4.52
C PHE A 215 -23.17 2.09 3.15
N ARG A 216 -24.06 1.81 2.20
CA ARG A 216 -24.07 2.47 0.89
C ARG A 216 -24.15 4.00 1.01
N VAL A 217 -25.08 4.51 1.82
CA VAL A 217 -25.24 5.95 2.05
C VAL A 217 -24.00 6.52 2.75
N ARG A 218 -23.53 5.89 3.83
CA ARG A 218 -22.34 6.36 4.55
C ARG A 218 -21.09 6.34 3.68
N PHE A 219 -20.92 5.29 2.89
CA PHE A 219 -19.81 5.08 1.99
C PHE A 219 -19.78 6.14 0.89
N SER A 220 -20.94 6.52 0.34
CA SER A 220 -21.03 7.65 -0.60
C SER A 220 -20.68 9.00 0.04
N ARG A 221 -20.99 9.21 1.32
CA ARG A 221 -20.67 10.46 2.05
C ARG A 221 -19.22 10.54 2.51
N ALA A 222 -18.57 9.41 2.77
CA ALA A 222 -17.17 9.32 3.20
C ALA A 222 -16.17 9.22 2.04
N GLY A 223 -16.54 9.65 0.82
CA GLY A 223 -15.65 9.58 -0.33
C GLY A 223 -15.26 8.16 -0.74
N PHE A 224 -16.09 7.16 -0.42
CA PHE A 224 -15.89 5.75 -0.73
C PHE A 224 -14.68 5.09 -0.04
N GLY A 225 -14.33 5.52 1.19
CA GLY A 225 -13.32 4.85 2.02
C GLY A 225 -13.88 4.34 3.35
N VAL A 226 -13.41 3.18 3.82
CA VAL A 226 -13.77 2.66 5.16
C VAL A 226 -12.93 3.30 6.27
N ASN A 227 -11.65 3.57 6.00
CA ASN A 227 -10.67 4.09 6.94
C ASN A 227 -10.21 5.50 6.51
N THR A 228 -10.10 6.42 7.46
CA THR A 228 -9.62 7.79 7.19
C THR A 228 -8.14 7.83 6.80
N GLY A 229 -7.35 6.83 7.23
CA GLY A 229 -5.92 6.75 6.97
C GLY A 229 -5.08 7.77 7.75
N LYS A 230 -5.64 8.37 8.82
CA LYS A 230 -4.94 9.29 9.71
C LYS A 230 -3.90 8.57 10.56
N ASN A 231 -4.23 7.38 11.06
CA ASN A 231 -3.28 6.58 11.84
C ASN A 231 -2.08 6.16 10.98
N PHE A 232 -2.34 5.77 9.73
CA PHE A 232 -1.31 5.48 8.76
C PHE A 232 -0.41 6.69 8.49
N HIS A 233 -1.01 7.85 8.21
CA HIS A 233 -0.25 9.09 7.97
C HIS A 233 0.60 9.48 9.19
N ALA A 234 0.03 9.39 10.39
CA ALA A 234 0.73 9.67 11.65
C ALA A 234 1.88 8.69 11.88
N TRP A 235 1.72 7.41 11.54
CA TRP A 235 2.78 6.42 11.63
C TRP A 235 3.96 6.76 10.74
N ILE A 236 3.73 7.02 9.44
CA ILE A 236 4.80 7.43 8.52
C ILE A 236 5.44 8.75 8.96
N THR A 237 4.63 9.74 9.34
CA THR A 237 5.11 11.03 9.86
C THR A 237 6.02 10.83 11.08
N GLY A 238 5.66 9.93 11.99
CA GLY A 238 6.46 9.62 13.18
C GLY A 238 7.81 8.98 12.86
N ILE A 239 7.86 8.11 11.85
CA ILE A 239 9.12 7.51 11.36
C ILE A 239 10.01 8.59 10.74
N LEU A 240 9.45 9.45 9.88
CA LEU A 240 10.18 10.54 9.24
C LEU A 240 10.71 11.54 10.28
N ALA A 241 9.86 11.96 11.23
CA ALA A 241 10.24 12.88 12.29
C ALA A 241 11.36 12.33 13.18
N ARG A 242 11.36 11.02 13.51
CA ARG A 242 12.46 10.38 14.24
C ARG A 242 13.80 10.49 13.50
N ASN A 243 13.74 10.57 12.17
CA ASN A 243 14.92 10.71 11.31
C ASN A 243 15.20 12.18 10.94
N ASN A 244 14.60 13.14 11.66
CA ASN A 244 14.72 14.58 11.39
C ASN A 244 14.26 14.98 9.97
N VAL A 245 13.32 14.23 9.40
CA VAL A 245 12.68 14.54 8.13
C VAL A 245 11.28 15.07 8.40
N HIS A 246 11.10 16.39 8.29
CA HIS A 246 9.80 17.04 8.45
C HIS A 246 9.24 17.54 7.13
N THR A 247 10.12 17.83 6.18
CA THR A 247 9.81 18.44 4.89
C THR A 247 10.47 17.67 3.73
N MET A 248 10.02 17.93 2.51
CA MET A 248 10.65 17.37 1.31
C MET A 248 12.08 17.89 1.13
N ASP A 249 12.40 19.10 1.60
CA ASP A 249 13.77 19.59 1.57
C ASP A 249 14.69 18.81 2.51
N ASP A 250 14.22 18.47 3.72
CA ASP A 250 14.98 17.62 4.65
C ASP A 250 15.26 16.25 4.03
N LEU A 251 14.22 15.63 3.45
CA LEU A 251 14.37 14.33 2.81
C LEU A 251 15.34 14.39 1.63
N ARG A 252 15.26 15.44 0.81
CA ARG A 252 16.17 15.64 -0.32
C ARG A 252 17.62 15.73 0.14
N LYS A 253 17.89 16.47 1.22
CA LYS A 253 19.24 16.57 1.83
C LYS A 253 19.74 15.21 2.33
N VAL A 254 18.89 14.45 3.03
CA VAL A 254 19.22 13.10 3.49
C VAL A 254 19.54 12.15 2.33
N MET A 255 18.80 12.22 1.23
CA MET A 255 19.06 11.40 0.05
C MET A 255 20.35 11.83 -0.66
N GLN A 256 20.60 13.13 -0.78
CA GLN A 256 21.81 13.66 -1.41
C GLN A 256 23.07 13.28 -0.64
N SER A 257 23.06 13.40 0.69
CA SER A 257 24.23 13.04 1.50
C SER A 257 24.64 11.57 1.41
N ARG A 258 23.72 10.69 0.98
CA ARG A 258 24.00 9.26 0.77
C ARG A 258 24.70 8.97 -0.55
N LEU A 259 24.76 9.96 -1.44
CA LEU A 259 25.45 9.88 -2.73
C LEU A 259 26.82 10.55 -2.66
N ASP A 260 27.21 11.05 -1.48
CA ASP A 260 28.54 11.59 -1.25
C ASP A 260 29.59 10.47 -1.29
N GLY A 261 30.71 10.71 -1.97
CA GLY A 261 31.79 9.74 -2.09
C GLY A 261 31.49 8.58 -3.04
N LEU A 262 30.57 8.76 -4.00
CA LEU A 262 30.43 7.86 -5.13
C LEU A 262 31.68 7.92 -6.02
N GLU A 263 32.08 6.76 -6.50
CA GLU A 263 33.18 6.59 -7.43
C GLU A 263 32.69 5.86 -8.67
N MET A 264 33.31 6.15 -9.80
CA MET A 264 33.10 5.36 -11.01
C MET A 264 34.03 4.17 -10.96
N ARG A 265 33.51 2.99 -11.31
CA ARG A 265 34.29 1.75 -11.38
C ARG A 265 35.56 1.98 -12.23
N PRO A 266 36.76 1.53 -11.79
CA PRO A 266 38.02 1.87 -12.47
C PRO A 266 38.05 1.55 -13.97
N GLY A 267 37.46 0.41 -14.36
CA GLY A 267 37.35 0.01 -15.76
C GLY A 267 36.52 0.98 -16.61
N ARG A 268 35.41 1.51 -16.06
CA ARG A 268 34.56 2.51 -16.72
C ARG A 268 35.23 3.88 -16.74
N ALA A 269 35.81 4.30 -15.61
CA ALA A 269 36.51 5.58 -15.49
C ALA A 269 37.67 5.70 -16.49
N ALA A 270 38.38 4.61 -16.76
CA ALA A 270 39.47 4.56 -17.74
C ALA A 270 39.01 4.83 -19.18
N MET A 271 37.73 4.59 -19.51
CA MET A 271 37.20 4.80 -20.86
C MET A 271 36.99 6.27 -21.21
N LYS A 272 36.91 7.16 -20.21
CA LYS A 272 36.72 8.61 -20.37
C LYS A 272 35.59 8.97 -21.36
N ILE A 273 34.44 8.32 -21.19
CA ILE A 273 33.31 8.51 -22.10
C ILE A 273 32.68 9.89 -21.86
N PRO A 274 32.50 10.73 -22.90
CA PRO A 274 31.86 12.04 -22.76
C PRO A 274 30.45 11.92 -22.17
N GLY A 275 30.17 12.69 -21.12
CA GLY A 275 28.88 12.68 -20.42
C GLY A 275 28.83 11.80 -19.17
N ASP A 276 29.90 11.03 -18.89
CA ASP A 276 30.05 10.34 -17.61
C ASP A 276 30.19 11.38 -16.47
N ASP A 277 29.27 11.31 -15.51
CA ASP A 277 29.22 12.20 -14.34
C ASP A 277 28.80 11.39 -13.10
N LEU A 278 29.32 11.80 -11.94
CA LEU A 278 28.97 11.28 -10.62
C LEU A 278 27.82 12.07 -9.99
N VAL A 279 27.49 13.25 -10.53
CA VAL A 279 26.36 14.05 -10.06
C VAL A 279 25.06 13.42 -10.53
N ILE A 280 24.26 12.96 -9.56
CA ILE A 280 22.94 12.37 -9.80
C ILE A 280 21.88 13.48 -9.64
N PRO A 281 21.30 14.01 -10.73
CA PRO A 281 20.32 15.08 -10.63
C PRO A 281 19.02 14.59 -10.00
N SER A 282 18.36 15.51 -9.30
CA SER A 282 16.99 15.33 -8.79
C SER A 282 15.98 15.21 -9.94
N PRO A 283 14.85 14.50 -9.74
CA PRO A 283 14.41 13.88 -8.49
C PRO A 283 15.16 12.56 -8.18
N LEU A 284 15.50 12.38 -6.91
CA LEU A 284 16.05 11.11 -6.39
C LEU A 284 14.95 10.15 -5.91
N LEU A 285 13.73 10.66 -5.73
CA LEU A 285 12.54 9.95 -5.27
C LEU A 285 11.40 10.16 -6.26
N THR A 286 10.68 9.09 -6.60
CA THR A 286 9.43 9.14 -7.37
C THR A 286 8.35 8.28 -6.72
N LEU A 287 7.37 8.89 -6.08
CA LEU A 287 6.18 8.22 -5.59
C LEU A 287 5.02 8.43 -6.55
N VAL A 288 4.48 7.35 -7.09
CA VAL A 288 3.37 7.43 -8.06
C VAL A 288 2.04 7.36 -7.32
N ALA A 289 1.14 8.29 -7.65
CA ALA A 289 -0.24 8.31 -7.18
C ALA A 289 -1.21 8.54 -8.35
N SER A 290 -2.50 8.35 -8.10
CA SER A 290 -3.56 8.63 -9.08
C SER A 290 -4.44 9.77 -8.55
N ASP A 291 -4.50 10.87 -9.28
CA ASP A 291 -5.47 11.93 -9.01
C ASP A 291 -6.79 11.57 -9.68
N ILE A 292 -7.75 11.14 -8.86
CA ILE A 292 -9.10 10.77 -9.29
C ILE A 292 -9.94 11.97 -9.76
N THR A 293 -9.58 13.19 -9.34
CA THR A 293 -10.29 14.43 -9.70
C THR A 293 -9.90 14.86 -11.11
N ALA A 294 -8.60 14.87 -11.39
CA ALA A 294 -8.05 15.24 -12.69
C ALA A 294 -7.87 14.05 -13.65
N GLN A 295 -8.21 12.82 -13.20
CA GLN A 295 -8.06 11.58 -13.96
C GLN A 295 -6.65 11.36 -14.52
N THR A 296 -5.63 11.71 -13.74
CA THR A 296 -4.24 11.70 -14.19
C THR A 296 -3.31 10.98 -13.23
N LYS A 297 -2.21 10.48 -13.78
CA LYS A 297 -1.08 9.97 -13.00
C LYS A 297 -0.31 11.16 -12.39
N VAL A 298 0.10 11.00 -11.15
CA VAL A 298 0.89 11.99 -10.41
C VAL A 298 2.20 11.39 -9.96
N GLU A 299 3.28 12.15 -10.10
CA GLU A 299 4.62 11.77 -9.65
C GLU A 299 5.11 12.76 -8.59
N PHE A 300 5.20 12.31 -7.33
CA PHE A 300 5.74 13.13 -6.25
C PHE A 300 7.23 12.85 -6.02
N PRO A 301 8.06 13.88 -5.74
CA PRO A 301 7.69 15.28 -5.57
C PRO A 301 7.68 16.11 -6.87
N LEU A 302 8.01 15.53 -8.03
CA LEU A 302 8.14 16.24 -9.31
C LEU A 302 6.93 17.13 -9.65
N MET A 303 5.73 16.63 -9.39
CA MET A 303 4.45 17.28 -9.66
C MET A 303 3.84 17.99 -8.44
N SER A 304 4.54 18.06 -7.31
CA SER A 304 3.99 18.65 -6.07
C SER A 304 3.55 20.11 -6.20
N LYS A 305 4.18 20.88 -7.10
CA LYS A 305 3.80 22.26 -7.43
C LYS A 305 2.36 22.41 -7.98
N HIS A 306 1.72 21.31 -8.37
CA HIS A 306 0.33 21.30 -8.83
C HIS A 306 -0.69 21.16 -7.71
N TYR A 307 -0.22 20.98 -6.47
CA TYR A 307 -1.06 20.72 -5.30
C TYR A 307 -0.73 21.64 -4.11
N TRP A 308 0.54 22.06 -3.97
CA TRP A 308 1.01 22.93 -2.88
C TRP A 308 1.75 24.17 -3.41
N SER A 309 1.62 25.29 -2.70
CA SER A 309 2.33 26.54 -3.00
C SER A 309 3.83 26.48 -2.68
N GLU A 310 4.19 25.73 -1.63
CA GLU A 310 5.57 25.55 -1.14
C GLU A 310 5.90 24.04 -1.09
N PRO A 311 6.09 23.38 -2.25
CA PRO A 311 6.31 21.93 -2.36
C PRO A 311 7.46 21.40 -1.49
N GLU A 312 8.50 22.20 -1.30
CA GLU A 312 9.68 21.89 -0.51
C GLU A 312 9.37 21.75 0.99
N LYS A 313 8.32 22.41 1.49
CA LYS A 313 7.90 22.35 2.89
C LYS A 313 6.90 21.23 3.18
N VAL A 314 6.41 20.54 2.15
CA VAL A 314 5.42 19.47 2.31
C VAL A 314 6.03 18.29 3.06
N ASN A 315 5.29 17.71 3.99
CA ASN A 315 5.72 16.50 4.66
C ASN A 315 5.65 15.32 3.67
N PRO A 316 6.74 14.56 3.44
CA PRO A 316 6.72 13.46 2.48
C PRO A 316 5.70 12.34 2.79
N ALA A 317 5.21 12.24 4.04
CA ALA A 317 4.11 11.35 4.41
C ALA A 317 2.81 11.66 3.64
N ASP A 318 2.59 12.90 3.20
CA ASP A 318 1.44 13.29 2.38
C ASP A 318 1.49 12.60 1.01
N PHE A 319 2.67 12.53 0.39
CA PHE A 319 2.86 11.84 -0.89
C PHE A 319 2.60 10.34 -0.77
N VAL A 320 3.04 9.75 0.33
CA VAL A 320 2.82 8.33 0.63
C VAL A 320 1.33 8.09 0.88
N ARG A 321 0.66 8.96 1.63
CA ARG A 321 -0.78 8.89 1.89
C ARG A 321 -1.61 9.05 0.62
N ALA A 322 -1.17 9.89 -0.31
CA ALA A 322 -1.76 10.02 -1.63
C ALA A 322 -1.60 8.71 -2.44
N SER A 323 -0.39 8.15 -2.47
CA SER A 323 -0.08 6.91 -3.21
C SER A 323 -0.78 5.67 -2.66
N MET A 324 -0.95 5.58 -1.33
CA MET A 324 -1.55 4.42 -0.65
C MET A 324 -3.08 4.41 -0.57
N SER A 325 -3.76 5.25 -1.35
CA SER A 325 -5.23 5.31 -1.36
C SER A 325 -5.83 4.09 -2.09
N ILE A 326 -5.80 2.92 -1.44
CA ILE A 326 -6.49 1.70 -1.90
C ILE A 326 -8.00 2.03 -1.96
N PRO A 327 -8.63 2.06 -3.14
CA PRO A 327 -10.04 2.38 -3.27
C PRO A 327 -10.88 1.49 -2.34
N LEU A 328 -11.96 2.04 -1.79
CA LEU A 328 -12.85 1.35 -0.84
C LEU A 328 -12.26 1.15 0.57
N PHE A 329 -10.95 0.92 0.71
CA PHE A 329 -10.32 0.68 2.01
C PHE A 329 -9.95 1.98 2.73
N PHE A 330 -9.27 2.92 2.04
CA PHE A 330 -8.95 4.24 2.57
C PHE A 330 -9.80 5.32 1.91
N GLU A 331 -10.12 6.37 2.66
CA GLU A 331 -10.68 7.61 2.10
C GLU A 331 -9.64 8.21 1.12
N PRO A 332 -10.07 8.79 -0.01
CA PRO A 332 -9.16 9.51 -0.90
C PRO A 332 -8.41 10.60 -0.14
N PHE A 333 -7.10 10.68 -0.32
CA PHE A 333 -6.32 11.79 0.21
C PHE A 333 -6.78 13.09 -0.45
N ARG A 334 -7.04 14.13 0.36
CA ARG A 334 -7.53 15.43 -0.12
C ARG A 334 -6.52 16.50 0.24
N VAL A 335 -6.19 17.33 -0.75
CA VAL A 335 -5.35 18.51 -0.59
C VAL A 335 -6.22 19.74 -0.81
N SER A 336 -6.12 20.73 0.09
CA SER A 336 -6.71 22.05 -0.16
C SER A 336 -5.76 22.80 -1.08
N VAL A 337 -6.16 22.95 -2.34
CA VAL A 337 -5.33 23.57 -3.38
C VAL A 337 -5.53 25.09 -3.32
N PRO A 338 -4.48 25.90 -3.05
CA PRO A 338 -4.59 27.36 -3.03
C PRO A 338 -5.04 27.91 -4.38
N ASP A 339 -5.72 29.07 -4.40
CA ASP A 339 -6.22 29.69 -5.63
C ASP A 339 -5.13 29.89 -6.69
N VAL A 340 -3.92 30.29 -6.27
CA VAL A 340 -2.76 30.44 -7.16
C VAL A 340 -2.40 29.14 -7.87
N VAL A 341 -2.47 28.00 -7.16
CA VAL A 341 -2.19 26.68 -7.73
C VAL A 341 -3.33 26.24 -8.64
N GLN A 342 -4.59 26.52 -8.27
CA GLN A 342 -5.75 26.21 -9.12
C GLN A 342 -5.70 26.96 -10.47
N GLN A 343 -5.29 28.23 -10.46
CA GLN A 343 -5.14 29.03 -11.68
C GLN A 343 -4.07 28.44 -12.60
N HIS A 344 -2.91 28.04 -12.05
CA HIS A 344 -1.83 27.40 -12.81
C HIS A 344 -2.20 25.99 -13.31
N SER A 345 -2.91 25.20 -12.51
CA SER A 345 -3.31 23.84 -12.85
C SER A 345 -4.34 23.80 -13.99
N LYS A 346 -5.33 24.72 -13.97
CA LYS A 346 -6.28 24.89 -15.09
C LYS A 346 -5.59 25.19 -16.42
N LEU A 347 -4.50 25.97 -16.41
CA LEU A 347 -3.69 26.26 -17.59
C LEU A 347 -3.00 25.00 -18.15
N GLN A 348 -2.54 24.11 -17.28
CA GLN A 348 -1.92 22.85 -17.70
C GLN A 348 -2.94 21.82 -18.19
N GLN A 349 -4.09 21.69 -17.52
CA GLN A 349 -5.18 20.82 -17.98
C GLN A 349 -5.66 21.23 -19.37
N ARG A 350 -5.84 22.54 -19.62
CA ARG A 350 -6.16 23.06 -20.96
C ARG A 350 -5.08 22.82 -22.00
N ARG A 351 -3.79 22.91 -21.62
CA ARG A 351 -2.67 22.56 -22.53
C ARG A 351 -2.71 21.07 -22.89
N PHE A 352 -2.99 20.18 -21.94
CA PHE A 352 -3.13 18.75 -22.22
C PHE A 352 -4.35 18.44 -23.09
N GLU A 353 -5.50 19.08 -22.88
CA GLU A 353 -6.67 18.98 -23.77
C GLU A 353 -6.32 19.45 -25.18
N SER A 354 -5.60 20.58 -25.33
CA SER A 354 -5.17 21.05 -26.65
C SER A 354 -4.19 20.09 -27.35
N VAL A 355 -3.30 19.44 -26.61
CA VAL A 355 -2.36 18.44 -27.15
C VAL A 355 -3.09 17.14 -27.52
N LEU A 356 -4.07 16.70 -26.74
CA LEU A 356 -4.91 15.53 -27.07
C LEU A 356 -5.79 15.78 -28.30
N VAL A 357 -6.36 16.98 -28.42
CA VAL A 357 -7.10 17.40 -29.63
C VAL A 357 -6.15 17.42 -30.84
N GLN A 358 -4.93 17.93 -30.67
CA GLN A 358 -3.94 17.96 -31.75
C GLN A 358 -3.48 16.55 -32.15
N TRP A 359 -3.34 15.62 -31.19
CA TRP A 359 -3.00 14.21 -31.44
C TRP A 359 -4.15 13.45 -32.13
N GLN A 360 -5.40 13.70 -31.76
CA GLN A 360 -6.58 13.16 -32.45
C GLN A 360 -6.72 13.69 -33.88
N LEU A 361 -6.34 14.95 -34.13
CA LEU A 361 -6.35 15.53 -35.48
C LEU A 361 -5.21 15.01 -36.36
N THR A 362 -4.07 14.62 -35.80
CA THR A 362 -2.97 14.00 -36.56
C THR A 362 -3.17 12.51 -36.79
N SER A 363 -3.84 11.79 -35.89
CA SER A 363 -4.15 10.36 -36.03
C SER A 363 -5.43 10.04 -36.81
N ALA A 364 -6.19 11.06 -37.22
CA ALA A 364 -7.32 10.94 -38.13
C ALA A 364 -6.96 11.25 -39.60
N ASN A 365 -5.72 11.65 -39.87
CA ASN A 365 -5.18 11.93 -41.20
C ASN A 365 -4.15 10.89 -41.69
N ASP A 366 -3.95 9.82 -40.92
CA ASP A 366 -3.30 8.56 -41.33
C ASP A 366 -4.37 7.46 -41.32
#